data_AF-A0A1S8NDE8-F1
#
_entry.id   AF-A0A1S8NDE8-F1
#
_cell.length_a   1.000
_cell.length_b   1.000
_cell.length_c   1.000
_cell.angle_alpha   90.00
_cell.angle_beta   90.00
_cell.angle_gamma   90.00
#
_symmetry.space_group_name_H-M   'P 1'
#
loop_
_entity.id
_entity.type
_entity.pdbx_description
1 polymer ?
#
loop_
_entity_poly.entity_id
_entity_poly.type
_entity_poly.pdbx_seq_one_letter_code
_entity_poly.pdbx_strand_id
1 'polypeptide(L)'
;MEKEDQIHEILLMPIYCDKKHDKISREDNKIKTGQKYRSTPDEDMSDFAIGFYEIVYKDILNSKPLLEHNGSLYNNEYAGDTMNSFNTIANITPGAGKSRAQRTVKEEWPEYLRNYHSKYHCLANFWLLPMEIGRTTKGTLNKAINPIGDYMDRFLERVHSEVRFDESDMKYSKYFSCFKNWNDFTDKHFLKNSYLDQKLKVDLYSNYNEERSEYFIEKALDKIEQRAKCIAKSNYAEELWNYFNEWQLF
;
A
#
# COMPACT_ATOMS: atom_id res chain seq x y z
N MET A 1 24.22 8.37 -8.98
CA MET A 1 22.89 8.47 -8.38
C MET A 1 23.08 8.21 -6.90
N GLU A 2 22.58 9.10 -6.04
CA GLU A 2 22.69 8.90 -4.59
C GLU A 2 21.89 7.66 -4.18
N LYS A 3 22.26 7.00 -3.08
CA LYS A 3 21.53 5.80 -2.61
C LYS A 3 20.04 6.08 -2.42
N GLU A 4 19.70 7.26 -1.90
CA GLU A 4 18.32 7.71 -1.72
C GLU A 4 17.53 7.72 -3.04
N ASP A 5 18.13 8.23 -4.12
CA ASP A 5 17.50 8.30 -5.44
C ASP A 5 17.27 6.88 -6.01
N GLN A 6 18.22 5.97 -5.82
CA GLN A 6 18.10 4.57 -6.24
C GLN A 6 16.95 3.86 -5.51
N ILE A 7 16.86 4.02 -4.18
CA ILE A 7 15.77 3.45 -3.38
C ILE A 7 14.43 4.05 -3.84
N HIS A 8 14.38 5.36 -4.02
CA HIS A 8 13.19 6.08 -4.46
C HIS A 8 12.66 5.57 -5.81
N GLU A 9 13.55 5.37 -6.79
CA GLU A 9 13.20 4.80 -8.10
C GLU A 9 12.57 3.41 -7.97
N ILE A 10 13.18 2.52 -7.18
CA ILE A 10 12.68 1.15 -6.96
C ILE A 10 11.35 1.14 -6.21
N LEU A 11 11.17 2.00 -5.20
CA LEU A 11 9.93 2.10 -4.44
C LEU A 11 8.71 2.47 -5.31
N LEU A 12 8.95 3.21 -6.40
CA LEU A 12 7.94 3.66 -7.36
C LEU A 12 7.83 2.76 -8.58
N MET A 13 8.75 1.80 -8.74
CA MET A 13 8.75 0.91 -9.90
C MET A 13 7.53 -0.02 -9.84
N PRO A 14 6.77 -0.15 -10.93
CA PRO A 14 5.63 -1.05 -10.96
C PRO A 14 6.06 -2.49 -10.75
N ILE A 15 5.32 -3.23 -9.95
CA ILE A 15 5.52 -4.64 -9.65
C ILE A 15 4.53 -5.45 -10.48
N TYR A 16 5.00 -6.59 -10.98
CA TYR A 16 4.19 -7.58 -11.66
C TYR A 16 4.43 -8.95 -11.02
N CYS A 17 3.35 -9.56 -10.54
CA CYS A 17 3.40 -10.84 -9.85
C CYS A 17 2.91 -11.97 -10.77
N ASP A 18 3.77 -12.95 -11.01
CA ASP A 18 3.41 -14.22 -11.65
C ASP A 18 4.02 -15.37 -10.87
N LYS A 19 3.19 -16.30 -10.40
CA LYS A 19 3.63 -17.49 -9.66
C LYS A 19 4.57 -18.41 -10.43
N LYS A 20 4.62 -18.28 -11.76
CA LYS A 20 5.56 -19.03 -12.61
C LYS A 20 6.95 -18.41 -12.62
N HIS A 21 7.09 -17.19 -12.16
CA HIS A 21 8.37 -16.49 -12.06
C HIS A 21 9.09 -16.92 -10.78
N ASP A 22 10.34 -17.35 -10.92
CA ASP A 22 11.11 -18.00 -9.85
C ASP A 22 12.10 -17.06 -9.14
N LYS A 23 12.31 -15.85 -9.68
CA LYS A 23 13.29 -14.87 -9.19
C LYS A 23 12.71 -13.46 -9.21
N ILE A 24 13.31 -12.53 -8.48
CA ILE A 24 13.01 -11.11 -8.61
C ILE A 24 13.94 -10.53 -9.68
N SER A 25 13.37 -9.82 -10.66
CA SER A 25 14.12 -9.20 -11.77
C SER A 25 13.53 -7.86 -12.20
N ARG A 26 14.36 -7.00 -12.79
CA ARG A 26 13.92 -5.76 -13.45
C ARG A 26 13.78 -6.00 -14.95
N GLU A 27 12.57 -5.85 -15.49
CA GLU A 27 12.25 -6.05 -16.91
C GLU A 27 11.21 -5.02 -17.37
N ASP A 28 11.42 -4.39 -18.53
CA ASP A 28 10.48 -3.42 -19.12
C ASP A 28 10.06 -2.27 -18.18
N ASN A 29 11.02 -1.76 -17.38
CA ASN A 29 10.80 -0.76 -16.33
C ASN A 29 9.78 -1.21 -15.25
N LYS A 30 9.76 -2.51 -14.95
CA LYS A 30 8.95 -3.12 -13.90
C LYS A 30 9.78 -4.14 -13.13
N ILE A 31 9.33 -4.46 -11.93
CA ILE A 31 9.88 -5.54 -11.12
C ILE A 31 8.98 -6.75 -11.32
N LYS A 32 9.51 -7.83 -11.90
CA LYS A 32 8.84 -9.12 -11.98
C LYS A 32 9.24 -9.97 -10.78
N THR A 33 8.26 -10.65 -10.21
CA THR A 33 8.46 -11.43 -8.99
C THR A 33 7.48 -12.58 -8.90
N GLY A 34 7.91 -13.63 -8.20
CA GLY A 34 7.07 -14.77 -7.83
C GLY A 34 6.18 -14.48 -6.63
N GLN A 35 5.54 -15.53 -6.13
CA GLN A 35 4.74 -15.45 -4.91
C GLN A 35 4.68 -16.79 -4.18
N LYS A 36 5.21 -16.79 -2.95
CA LYS A 36 5.05 -17.86 -1.96
C LYS A 36 3.70 -17.78 -1.25
N TYR A 37 3.10 -16.60 -1.12
CA TYR A 37 1.80 -16.44 -0.47
C TYR A 37 0.74 -17.33 -1.15
N ARG A 38 0.08 -18.19 -0.37
CA ARG A 38 -0.80 -19.27 -0.85
C ARG A 38 -2.20 -18.80 -1.30
N SER A 39 -2.29 -17.65 -1.96
CA SER A 39 -3.52 -17.12 -2.56
C SER A 39 -3.38 -16.97 -4.08
N THR A 40 -4.33 -16.34 -4.76
CA THR A 40 -4.15 -15.88 -6.15
C THR A 40 -2.92 -14.95 -6.25
N PRO A 41 -2.23 -14.91 -7.40
CA PRO A 41 -1.19 -13.91 -7.65
C PRO A 41 -1.70 -12.51 -7.29
N ASP A 42 -0.89 -11.77 -6.55
CA ASP A 42 -1.20 -10.46 -6.00
C ASP A 42 0.11 -9.68 -5.79
N GLU A 43 0.24 -8.53 -6.42
CA GLU A 43 1.45 -7.72 -6.41
C GLU A 43 1.83 -7.26 -4.99
N ASP A 44 0.83 -6.93 -4.17
CA ASP A 44 1.04 -6.48 -2.78
C ASP A 44 1.37 -7.61 -1.79
N MET A 45 1.31 -8.86 -2.25
CA MET A 45 1.70 -10.07 -1.52
C MET A 45 2.77 -10.89 -2.26
N SER A 46 3.41 -10.29 -3.26
CA SER A 46 4.51 -10.89 -4.01
C SER A 46 5.75 -11.10 -3.15
N ASP A 47 6.66 -11.99 -3.55
CA ASP A 47 7.89 -12.26 -2.78
C ASP A 47 8.74 -10.99 -2.58
N PHE A 48 8.67 -10.04 -3.54
CA PHE A 48 9.34 -8.76 -3.42
C PHE A 48 8.68 -7.83 -2.37
N ALA A 49 7.34 -7.76 -2.38
CA ALA A 49 6.60 -6.99 -1.39
C ALA A 49 6.77 -7.57 0.03
N ILE A 50 6.80 -8.90 0.17
CA ILE A 50 7.05 -9.57 1.46
C ILE A 50 8.40 -9.15 2.06
N GLY A 51 9.48 -9.22 1.28
CA GLY A 51 10.81 -8.80 1.75
C GLY A 51 10.86 -7.32 2.13
N PHE A 52 10.18 -6.46 1.36
CA PHE A 52 10.01 -5.05 1.72
C PHE A 52 9.31 -4.86 3.07
N TYR A 53 8.21 -5.57 3.33
CA TYR A 53 7.49 -5.47 4.60
C TYR A 53 8.32 -5.95 5.79
N GLU A 54 9.03 -7.07 5.63
CA GLU A 54 9.89 -7.63 6.68
C GLU A 54 11.03 -6.67 7.07
N ILE A 55 11.39 -5.72 6.19
CA ILE A 55 12.34 -4.64 6.49
C ILE A 55 11.63 -3.47 7.18
N VAL A 56 10.66 -2.84 6.50
CA VAL A 56 10.09 -1.55 6.98
C VAL A 56 9.12 -1.69 8.14
N TYR A 57 8.60 -2.90 8.38
CA TYR A 57 7.69 -3.22 9.48
C TYR A 57 8.31 -4.18 10.51
N LYS A 58 9.63 -4.41 10.49
CA LYS A 58 10.31 -5.35 11.40
C LYS A 58 9.95 -5.17 12.88
N ASP A 59 9.78 -3.93 13.30
CA ASP A 59 9.40 -3.58 14.67
C ASP A 59 8.00 -4.08 15.06
N ILE A 60 7.00 -3.91 14.18
CA ILE A 60 5.62 -4.34 14.49
C ILE A 60 5.44 -5.85 14.28
N LEU A 61 6.26 -6.45 13.40
CA LEU A 61 6.34 -7.89 13.23
C LEU A 61 7.10 -8.57 14.37
N ASN A 62 7.77 -7.82 15.25
CA ASN A 62 8.67 -8.34 16.29
C ASN A 62 9.72 -9.30 15.70
N SER A 63 10.28 -8.94 14.54
CA SER A 63 11.25 -9.75 13.78
C SER A 63 10.77 -11.16 13.41
N LYS A 64 9.45 -11.40 13.40
CA LYS A 64 8.86 -12.63 12.89
C LYS A 64 8.64 -12.53 11.38
N PRO A 65 8.74 -13.64 10.63
CA PRO A 65 8.46 -13.63 9.21
C PRO A 65 6.97 -13.30 8.98
N LEU A 66 6.68 -12.69 7.84
CA LEU A 66 5.30 -12.39 7.45
C LEU A 66 4.55 -13.66 7.03
N LEU A 67 5.27 -14.62 6.42
CA LEU A 67 4.76 -15.90 5.98
C LEU A 67 5.38 -17.08 6.73
N GLU A 68 4.57 -18.10 6.98
CA GLU A 68 5.02 -19.44 7.33
C GLU A 68 5.68 -20.11 6.12
N HIS A 69 6.45 -21.19 6.37
CA HIS A 69 7.10 -21.96 5.31
C HIS A 69 6.11 -22.50 4.24
N ASN A 70 4.86 -22.76 4.62
CA ASN A 70 3.82 -23.25 3.70
C ASN A 70 3.13 -22.12 2.89
N GLY A 71 3.61 -20.88 3.00
CA GLY A 71 3.06 -19.71 2.31
C GLY A 71 1.81 -19.10 2.95
N SER A 72 1.37 -19.55 4.13
CA SER A 72 0.31 -18.89 4.90
C SER A 72 0.83 -17.66 5.64
N LEU A 73 -0.04 -16.71 5.96
CA LEU A 73 0.31 -15.65 6.91
C LEU A 73 0.72 -16.27 8.24
N TYR A 74 1.81 -15.79 8.83
CA TYR A 74 2.19 -16.12 10.20
C TYR A 74 1.17 -15.56 11.20
N ASN A 75 0.66 -14.35 10.92
CA ASN A 75 -0.36 -13.69 11.72
C ASN A 75 -1.32 -12.89 10.81
N ASN A 76 -2.63 -13.09 10.98
CA ASN A 76 -3.66 -12.42 10.18
C ASN A 76 -3.81 -10.92 10.47
N GLU A 77 -3.13 -10.40 11.49
CA GLU A 77 -3.00 -8.96 11.76
C GLU A 77 -2.09 -8.25 10.75
N TYR A 78 -1.34 -8.99 9.94
CA TYR A 78 -0.40 -8.44 8.98
C TYR A 78 -0.59 -9.11 7.62
N ALA A 79 -1.24 -8.40 6.71
CA ALA A 79 -1.33 -8.74 5.31
C ALA A 79 -1.06 -7.51 4.46
N GLY A 80 -0.35 -7.71 3.35
CA GLY A 80 -0.12 -6.70 2.33
C GLY A 80 -1.43 -6.27 1.68
N ASP A 81 -1.52 -5.00 1.35
CA ASP A 81 -2.62 -4.40 0.59
C ASP A 81 -2.11 -3.13 -0.12
N THR A 82 -2.96 -2.50 -0.93
CA THR A 82 -2.74 -1.16 -1.48
C THR A 82 -3.34 -0.07 -0.59
N MET A 83 -2.65 1.07 -0.46
CA MET A 83 -3.19 2.28 0.17
C MET A 83 -4.22 2.95 -0.74
N ASN A 84 -3.90 3.12 -2.02
CA ASN A 84 -4.81 3.66 -3.03
C ASN A 84 -5.24 2.56 -4.01
N SER A 85 -6.54 2.28 -4.05
CA SER A 85 -7.15 1.23 -4.90
C SER A 85 -7.47 1.73 -6.30
N PHE A 86 -7.14 0.95 -7.33
CA PHE A 86 -7.56 1.21 -8.71
C PHE A 86 -9.08 1.14 -8.88
N ASN A 87 -9.74 0.16 -8.27
CA ASN A 87 -11.15 -0.09 -8.51
C ASN A 87 -12.03 1.09 -8.07
N THR A 88 -11.69 1.74 -6.96
CA THR A 88 -12.42 2.92 -6.45
C THR A 88 -12.43 4.06 -7.44
N ILE A 89 -11.26 4.41 -7.96
CA ILE A 89 -11.08 5.48 -8.94
C ILE A 89 -11.74 5.09 -10.27
N ALA A 90 -11.53 3.86 -10.71
CA ALA A 90 -12.08 3.40 -11.97
C ALA A 90 -13.62 3.32 -11.93
N ASN A 91 -14.25 3.05 -10.78
CA ASN A 91 -15.71 3.05 -10.63
C ASN A 91 -16.36 4.44 -10.79
N ILE A 92 -15.62 5.51 -10.52
CA ILE A 92 -16.07 6.89 -10.67
C ILE A 92 -15.58 7.53 -11.99
N THR A 93 -14.78 6.81 -12.77
CA THR A 93 -14.23 7.32 -14.04
C THR A 93 -15.23 7.10 -15.18
N PRO A 94 -15.63 8.15 -15.92
CA PRO A 94 -16.48 8.00 -17.09
C PRO A 94 -15.90 7.02 -18.11
N GLY A 95 -16.72 6.12 -18.65
CA GLY A 95 -16.30 5.13 -19.66
C GLY A 95 -15.54 3.91 -19.12
N ALA A 96 -15.15 3.88 -17.84
CA ALA A 96 -14.43 2.74 -17.27
C ALA A 96 -15.35 1.66 -16.68
N GLY A 97 -16.64 1.94 -16.50
CA GLY A 97 -17.59 1.05 -15.82
C GLY A 97 -17.65 1.27 -14.30
N LYS A 98 -18.81 0.98 -13.67
CA LYS A 98 -19.09 1.36 -12.27
C LYS A 98 -18.81 0.27 -11.24
N SER A 99 -18.34 -0.89 -11.69
CA SER A 99 -17.97 -2.02 -10.83
C SER A 99 -16.99 -2.93 -11.55
N ARG A 100 -16.38 -3.89 -10.83
CA ARG A 100 -15.51 -4.91 -11.43
C ARG A 100 -16.23 -5.73 -12.51
N ALA A 101 -17.52 -6.03 -12.34
CA ALA A 101 -18.32 -6.76 -13.32
C ALA A 101 -18.67 -5.92 -14.57
N GLN A 102 -18.63 -4.60 -14.45
CA GLN A 102 -18.94 -3.66 -15.53
C GLN A 102 -17.68 -3.02 -16.14
N ARG A 103 -16.48 -3.41 -15.69
CA ARG A 103 -15.21 -2.81 -16.11
C ARG A 103 -15.03 -3.00 -17.62
N THR A 104 -14.88 -1.90 -18.34
CA THR A 104 -14.61 -1.91 -19.78
C THR A 104 -13.18 -2.37 -20.08
N VAL A 105 -12.88 -2.69 -21.34
CA VAL A 105 -11.51 -3.06 -21.74
C VAL A 105 -10.56 -1.87 -21.59
N LYS A 106 -9.28 -2.15 -21.36
CA LYS A 106 -8.28 -1.13 -21.00
C LYS A 106 -8.14 -0.03 -22.06
N GLU A 107 -8.36 -0.36 -23.31
CA GLU A 107 -8.27 0.52 -24.48
C GLU A 107 -9.36 1.61 -24.47
N GLU A 108 -10.51 1.33 -23.84
CA GLU A 108 -11.62 2.28 -23.70
C GLU A 108 -11.41 3.28 -22.55
N TRP A 109 -10.47 3.02 -21.63
CA TRP A 109 -10.23 3.89 -20.49
C TRP A 109 -9.55 5.19 -20.93
N PRO A 110 -9.81 6.33 -20.27
CA PRO A 110 -9.03 7.53 -20.50
C PRO A 110 -7.54 7.31 -20.18
N GLU A 111 -6.67 8.08 -20.84
CA GLU A 111 -5.22 7.89 -20.75
C GLU A 111 -4.68 7.99 -19.32
N TYR A 112 -5.16 8.97 -18.54
CA TYR A 112 -4.77 9.14 -17.14
C TYR A 112 -5.06 7.88 -16.29
N LEU A 113 -6.16 7.18 -16.57
CA LEU A 113 -6.54 5.96 -15.83
C LEU A 113 -5.65 4.78 -16.22
N ARG A 114 -5.31 4.64 -17.52
CA ARG A 114 -4.36 3.63 -18.00
C ARG A 114 -2.97 3.84 -17.41
N ASN A 115 -2.52 5.10 -17.35
CA ASN A 115 -1.25 5.49 -16.77
C ASN A 115 -1.20 5.17 -15.27
N TYR A 116 -2.26 5.50 -14.53
CA TYR A 116 -2.38 5.13 -13.12
C TYR A 116 -2.35 3.60 -12.92
N HIS A 117 -3.16 2.84 -13.67
CA HIS A 117 -3.18 1.38 -13.61
C HIS A 117 -1.79 0.77 -13.87
N SER A 118 -0.96 1.39 -14.71
CA SER A 118 0.36 0.87 -15.03
C SER A 118 1.42 1.07 -13.93
N LYS A 119 1.13 1.91 -12.91
CA LYS A 119 2.11 2.37 -11.91
C LYS A 119 1.71 2.13 -10.46
N TYR A 120 0.41 2.00 -10.16
CA TYR A 120 -0.06 2.00 -8.77
C TYR A 120 0.34 0.77 -7.95
N HIS A 121 0.65 -0.36 -8.57
CA HIS A 121 1.22 -1.51 -7.86
C HIS A 121 2.73 -1.30 -7.67
N CYS A 122 3.12 -0.56 -6.63
CA CYS A 122 4.51 -0.31 -6.28
C CYS A 122 4.66 -0.31 -4.74
N LEU A 123 5.88 -0.52 -4.23
CA LEU A 123 6.14 -0.63 -2.79
C LEU A 123 5.68 0.61 -2.01
N ALA A 124 5.79 1.79 -2.61
CA ALA A 124 5.34 3.04 -2.00
C ALA A 124 3.82 3.15 -1.85
N ASN A 125 3.03 2.40 -2.63
CA ASN A 125 1.58 2.29 -2.45
C ASN A 125 1.18 1.09 -1.57
N PHE A 126 2.15 0.28 -1.12
CA PHE A 126 1.90 -0.93 -0.35
C PHE A 126 2.10 -0.73 1.15
N TRP A 127 1.34 -1.49 1.94
CA TRP A 127 1.39 -1.45 3.40
C TRP A 127 0.84 -2.72 4.04
N LEU A 128 1.11 -2.89 5.34
CA LEU A 128 0.56 -3.96 6.15
C LEU A 128 -0.64 -3.47 6.95
N LEU A 129 -1.66 -4.30 7.01
CA LEU A 129 -2.82 -4.13 7.88
C LEU A 129 -3.48 -5.48 8.16
N PRO A 130 -4.39 -5.55 9.15
CA PRO A 130 -5.16 -6.76 9.40
C PRO A 130 -5.99 -7.19 8.18
N MET A 131 -6.12 -8.51 8.02
CA MET A 131 -6.99 -9.12 7.01
C MET A 131 -8.43 -8.58 7.06
N GLU A 132 -8.94 -8.27 8.26
CA GLU A 132 -10.26 -7.68 8.43
C GLU A 132 -10.36 -6.24 7.92
N ILE A 133 -9.27 -5.47 7.95
CA ILE A 133 -9.29 -4.08 7.48
C ILE A 133 -9.11 -4.02 5.96
N GLY A 134 -8.19 -4.82 5.39
CA GLY A 134 -7.77 -4.67 4.00
C GLY A 134 -8.35 -5.67 3.01
N ARG A 135 -8.54 -6.93 3.42
CA ARG A 135 -8.64 -8.05 2.46
C ARG A 135 -9.93 -8.86 2.54
N THR A 136 -10.61 -8.84 3.67
CA THR A 136 -11.93 -9.47 3.83
C THR A 136 -13.03 -8.42 3.81
N THR A 137 -14.29 -8.83 3.91
CA THR A 137 -15.44 -7.90 4.02
C THR A 137 -15.97 -7.84 5.45
N LYS A 138 -15.12 -8.12 6.44
CA LYS A 138 -15.48 -8.21 7.86
C LYS A 138 -14.93 -6.98 8.59
N GLY A 139 -15.53 -6.59 9.71
CA GLY A 139 -15.02 -5.52 10.57
C GLY A 139 -15.54 -4.12 10.25
N THR A 140 -15.60 -3.26 11.27
CA THR A 140 -16.20 -1.91 11.15
C THR A 140 -15.21 -0.83 10.71
N LEU A 141 -13.91 -1.13 10.62
CA LEU A 141 -12.87 -0.28 10.03
C LEU A 141 -12.41 -0.71 8.65
N ASN A 142 -13.09 -1.69 8.05
CA ASN A 142 -12.74 -2.18 6.73
C ASN A 142 -12.63 -1.05 5.69
N LYS A 143 -11.56 -1.01 4.90
CA LYS A 143 -11.37 0.07 3.92
C LYS A 143 -12.48 0.13 2.88
N ALA A 144 -13.00 -1.00 2.44
CA ALA A 144 -13.97 -1.07 1.35
C ALA A 144 -15.40 -0.71 1.78
N ILE A 145 -15.71 -0.61 3.09
CA ILE A 145 -17.07 -0.29 3.55
C ILE A 145 -17.40 1.20 3.45
N ASN A 146 -18.67 1.52 3.24
CA ASN A 146 -19.14 2.91 3.33
C ASN A 146 -19.09 3.40 4.79
N PRO A 147 -18.72 4.68 5.04
CA PRO A 147 -18.39 5.72 4.05
C PRO A 147 -16.92 5.77 3.59
N ILE A 148 -16.05 4.85 4.06
CA ILE A 148 -14.62 4.83 3.72
C ILE A 148 -14.41 4.60 2.23
N GLY A 149 -15.00 3.55 1.66
CA GLY A 149 -15.02 3.30 0.21
C GLY A 149 -13.65 3.28 -0.46
N ASP A 150 -12.64 2.72 0.21
CA ASP A 150 -11.24 2.63 -0.20
C ASP A 150 -10.54 3.99 -0.41
N TYR A 151 -11.10 5.07 0.14
CA TYR A 151 -10.43 6.37 0.20
C TYR A 151 -9.55 6.45 1.45
N MET A 152 -8.24 6.63 1.24
CA MET A 152 -7.26 6.55 2.32
C MET A 152 -7.40 7.69 3.35
N ASP A 153 -7.80 8.89 2.91
CA ASP A 153 -8.09 10.01 3.81
C ASP A 153 -9.29 9.72 4.73
N ARG A 154 -10.38 9.16 4.19
CA ARG A 154 -11.55 8.76 4.99
C ARG A 154 -11.21 7.64 5.95
N PHE A 155 -10.38 6.69 5.53
CA PHE A 155 -9.89 5.63 6.40
C PHE A 155 -9.09 6.22 7.57
N LEU A 156 -8.13 7.11 7.28
CA LEU A 156 -7.28 7.72 8.30
C LEU A 156 -8.05 8.61 9.27
N GLU A 157 -9.03 9.39 8.81
CA GLU A 157 -9.92 10.14 9.69
C GLU A 157 -10.68 9.24 10.65
N ARG A 158 -11.12 8.08 10.15
CA ARG A 158 -11.84 7.11 10.97
C ARG A 158 -10.94 6.44 12.00
N VAL A 159 -9.72 6.07 11.62
CA VAL A 159 -8.72 5.58 12.58
C VAL A 159 -8.43 6.65 13.63
N HIS A 160 -8.16 7.88 13.22
CA HIS A 160 -7.81 8.97 14.14
C HIS A 160 -8.94 9.31 15.14
N SER A 161 -10.20 9.18 14.72
CA SER A 161 -11.37 9.49 15.55
C SER A 161 -11.90 8.33 16.39
N GLU A 162 -11.80 7.09 15.89
CA GLU A 162 -12.44 5.92 16.51
C GLU A 162 -11.48 4.94 17.19
N VAL A 163 -10.19 4.91 16.82
CA VAL A 163 -9.23 3.93 17.34
C VAL A 163 -8.51 4.48 18.55
N ARG A 164 -8.47 3.68 19.63
CA ARG A 164 -7.51 3.92 20.72
C ARG A 164 -6.29 3.03 20.51
N PHE A 165 -5.13 3.62 20.74
CA PHE A 165 -3.82 2.95 20.63
C PHE A 165 -3.40 2.30 21.97
N ASP A 166 -4.38 1.84 22.74
CA ASP A 166 -4.18 1.18 24.03
C ASP A 166 -4.84 -0.20 24.03
N GLU A 167 -4.41 -1.08 24.94
CA GLU A 167 -4.89 -2.46 25.03
C GLU A 167 -6.37 -2.57 25.46
N SER A 168 -7.02 -1.46 25.83
CA SER A 168 -8.42 -1.47 26.28
C SER A 168 -9.42 -1.50 25.13
N ASP A 169 -8.99 -1.14 23.92
CA ASP A 169 -9.83 -1.15 22.72
C ASP A 169 -9.84 -2.54 22.07
N MET A 170 -10.64 -3.44 22.66
CA MET A 170 -10.85 -4.79 22.15
C MET A 170 -11.52 -4.84 20.76
N LYS A 171 -11.98 -3.70 20.22
CA LYS A 171 -12.81 -3.63 19.00
C LYS A 171 -11.97 -3.70 17.72
N TYR A 172 -10.74 -3.19 17.74
CA TYR A 172 -9.96 -2.93 16.53
C TYR A 172 -8.61 -3.65 16.44
N SER A 173 -8.45 -4.72 17.24
CA SER A 173 -7.41 -5.76 17.13
C SER A 173 -6.09 -5.52 17.86
N LYS A 174 -5.32 -6.63 17.98
CA LYS A 174 -3.92 -6.66 18.46
C LYS A 174 -2.99 -5.78 17.61
N TYR A 175 -3.39 -5.46 16.39
CA TYR A 175 -2.61 -4.61 15.49
C TYR A 175 -2.41 -3.20 16.04
N PHE A 176 -3.49 -2.50 16.44
CA PHE A 176 -3.36 -1.12 16.88
C PHE A 176 -2.63 -0.98 18.23
N SER A 177 -2.64 -2.02 19.07
CA SER A 177 -1.81 -2.06 20.29
C SER A 177 -0.31 -2.11 20.03
N CYS A 178 0.13 -2.39 18.79
CA CYS A 178 1.55 -2.31 18.42
C CYS A 178 2.05 -0.87 18.28
N PHE A 179 1.17 0.13 18.33
CA PHE A 179 1.52 1.53 18.21
C PHE A 179 1.22 2.27 19.51
N LYS A 180 2.11 3.18 19.91
CA LYS A 180 1.95 3.93 21.17
C LYS A 180 0.84 4.97 21.13
N ASN A 181 0.61 5.55 19.95
CA ASN A 181 -0.36 6.62 19.69
C ASN A 181 -0.43 6.89 18.16
N TRP A 182 -1.27 7.86 17.78
CA TRP A 182 -1.41 8.31 16.39
C TRP A 182 -0.10 8.73 15.73
N ASN A 183 0.79 9.39 16.48
CA ASN A 183 2.09 9.79 15.95
C ASN A 183 2.95 8.56 15.61
N ASP A 184 3.03 7.57 16.51
CA ASP A 184 3.77 6.33 16.28
C ASP A 184 3.18 5.50 15.12
N PHE A 185 1.85 5.43 15.01
CA PHE A 185 1.16 4.82 13.87
C PHE A 185 1.52 5.48 12.53
N THR A 186 1.41 6.80 12.47
CA THR A 186 1.69 7.55 11.23
C THR A 186 3.17 7.54 10.86
N ASP A 187 4.07 7.51 11.85
CA ASP A 187 5.52 7.35 11.63
C ASP A 187 5.86 5.98 11.05
N LYS A 188 5.40 4.89 11.67
CA LYS A 188 5.70 3.52 11.22
C LYS A 188 5.11 3.20 9.84
N HIS A 189 4.07 3.91 9.41
CA HIS A 189 3.49 3.76 8.08
C HIS A 189 4.00 4.76 7.03
N PHE A 190 4.90 5.68 7.40
CA PHE A 190 5.43 6.74 6.54
C PHE A 190 4.33 7.65 5.95
N LEU A 191 3.35 8.01 6.79
CA LEU A 191 2.19 8.78 6.36
C LEU A 191 2.39 10.31 6.50
N LYS A 192 3.34 10.74 7.33
CA LYS A 192 3.68 12.16 7.49
C LYS A 192 4.29 12.72 6.22
N ASN A 193 3.88 13.92 5.82
CA ASN A 193 4.24 14.59 4.56
C ASN A 193 3.74 13.90 3.28
N SER A 194 3.06 12.75 3.39
CA SER A 194 2.28 12.17 2.30
C SER A 194 0.80 12.43 2.57
N TYR A 195 0.18 11.61 3.40
CA TYR A 195 -1.25 11.65 3.75
C TYR A 195 -1.59 12.62 4.88
N LEU A 196 -0.59 13.08 5.63
CA LEU A 196 -0.77 14.03 6.73
C LEU A 196 0.16 15.23 6.59
N ASP A 197 -0.31 16.37 7.09
CA ASP A 197 0.52 17.56 7.25
C ASP A 197 1.50 17.44 8.43
N GLN A 198 2.34 18.46 8.64
CA GLN A 198 3.31 18.51 9.74
C GLN A 198 2.67 18.52 11.13
N LYS A 199 1.36 18.81 11.23
CA LYS A 199 0.57 18.78 12.47
C LYS A 199 -0.19 17.47 12.63
N LEU A 200 0.07 16.47 11.79
CA LEU A 200 -0.61 15.17 11.76
C LEU A 200 -2.11 15.26 11.48
N LYS A 201 -2.51 16.29 10.74
CA LYS A 201 -3.87 16.40 10.22
C LYS A 201 -3.97 15.66 8.90
N VAL A 202 -5.02 14.86 8.73
CA VAL A 202 -5.31 14.13 7.50
C VAL A 202 -5.63 15.11 6.37
N ASP A 203 -5.04 14.88 5.20
CA ASP A 203 -5.36 15.60 3.97
C ASP A 203 -6.65 15.03 3.34
N LEU A 204 -7.76 15.79 3.43
CA LEU A 204 -9.10 15.36 3.03
C LEU A 204 -9.38 15.57 1.53
N TYR A 205 -8.52 14.99 0.69
CA TYR A 205 -8.62 15.14 -0.76
C TYR A 205 -9.88 14.49 -1.36
N SER A 206 -10.59 13.63 -0.63
CA SER A 206 -11.80 12.97 -1.13
C SER A 206 -13.11 13.75 -1.05
N ASN A 207 -13.04 14.97 -0.52
CA ASN A 207 -14.19 15.87 -0.38
C ASN A 207 -14.37 16.87 -1.54
N TYR A 208 -13.48 16.84 -2.54
CA TYR A 208 -13.53 17.77 -3.69
C TYR A 208 -14.47 17.27 -4.80
N ASN A 209 -15.18 18.21 -5.47
CA ASN A 209 -16.31 17.92 -6.36
C ASN A 209 -16.02 17.98 -7.87
N GLU A 210 -14.84 18.42 -8.31
CA GLU A 210 -14.54 18.59 -9.75
C GLU A 210 -13.71 17.42 -10.30
N GLU A 211 -13.99 17.01 -11.55
CA GLU A 211 -13.34 15.93 -12.33
C GLU A 211 -12.81 14.77 -11.48
N ARG A 212 -13.75 14.21 -10.70
CA ARG A 212 -13.50 13.37 -9.55
C ARG A 212 -12.32 12.39 -9.76
N SER A 213 -12.33 11.60 -10.82
CA SER A 213 -11.32 10.55 -11.06
C SER A 213 -9.91 11.04 -11.37
N GLU A 214 -9.75 12.07 -12.20
CA GLU A 214 -8.42 12.55 -12.61
C GLU A 214 -7.72 13.28 -11.48
N TYR A 215 -8.45 14.16 -10.78
CA TYR A 215 -7.97 14.79 -9.56
C TYR A 215 -7.58 13.76 -8.49
N PHE A 216 -8.40 12.71 -8.29
CA PHE A 216 -8.05 11.64 -7.35
C PHE A 216 -6.76 10.90 -7.74
N ILE A 217 -6.53 10.67 -9.03
CA ILE A 217 -5.30 10.04 -9.52
C ILE A 217 -4.10 10.93 -9.26
N GLU A 218 -4.20 12.24 -9.56
CA GLU A 218 -3.14 13.20 -9.28
C GLU A 218 -2.75 13.16 -7.79
N LYS A 219 -3.75 13.20 -6.90
CA LYS A 219 -3.50 13.11 -5.46
C LYS A 219 -2.92 11.77 -5.06
N ALA A 220 -3.48 10.65 -5.51
CA ALA A 220 -2.95 9.33 -5.19
C ALA A 220 -1.47 9.18 -5.61
N LEU A 221 -1.12 9.63 -6.83
CA LEU A 221 0.26 9.60 -7.31
C LEU A 221 1.19 10.50 -6.50
N ASP A 222 0.76 11.72 -6.14
CA ASP A 222 1.52 12.59 -5.23
C ASP A 222 1.73 11.92 -3.86
N LYS A 223 0.70 11.31 -3.26
CA LYS A 223 0.84 10.61 -1.97
C LYS A 223 1.82 9.44 -2.04
N ILE A 224 1.77 8.66 -3.12
CA ILE A 224 2.70 7.54 -3.37
C ILE A 224 4.13 8.08 -3.48
N GLU A 225 4.35 9.13 -4.28
CA GLU A 225 5.64 9.79 -4.47
C GLU A 225 6.20 10.34 -3.15
N GLN A 226 5.40 11.08 -2.38
CA GLN A 226 5.85 11.62 -1.08
C GLN A 226 6.16 10.51 -0.09
N ARG A 227 5.38 9.43 -0.09
CA ARG A 227 5.65 8.26 0.77
C ARG A 227 6.96 7.57 0.37
N ALA A 228 7.24 7.43 -0.93
CA ALA A 228 8.51 6.91 -1.41
C ALA A 228 9.70 7.73 -0.90
N LYS A 229 9.60 9.07 -0.95
CA LYS A 229 10.63 9.98 -0.41
C LYS A 229 10.84 9.81 1.09
N CYS A 230 9.76 9.61 1.84
CA CYS A 230 9.84 9.39 3.28
C CYS A 230 10.53 8.05 3.60
N ILE A 231 10.21 6.98 2.88
CA ILE A 231 10.84 5.66 3.06
C ILE A 231 12.32 5.71 2.68
N ALA A 232 12.66 6.34 1.55
CA ALA A 232 14.04 6.44 1.06
C ALA A 232 14.99 7.19 2.01
N LYS A 233 14.45 8.08 2.86
CA LYS A 233 15.18 8.85 3.88
C LYS A 233 15.06 8.27 5.29
N SER A 234 14.43 7.11 5.42
CA SER A 234 14.19 6.48 6.72
C SER A 234 15.44 5.79 7.26
N ASN A 235 15.36 5.37 8.53
CA ASN A 235 16.35 4.50 9.15
C ASN A 235 16.45 3.10 8.50
N TYR A 236 15.53 2.74 7.59
CA TYR A 236 15.56 1.49 6.82
C TYR A 236 16.25 1.62 5.47
N ALA A 237 16.68 2.83 5.06
CA ALA A 237 17.21 3.09 3.72
C ALA A 237 18.38 2.16 3.34
N GLU A 238 19.33 1.94 4.25
CA GLU A 238 20.48 1.07 3.98
C GLU A 238 20.07 -0.41 3.82
N GLU A 239 19.14 -0.88 4.65
CA GLU A 239 18.66 -2.27 4.61
C GLU A 239 17.84 -2.53 3.34
N LEU A 240 17.01 -1.55 2.93
CA LEU A 240 16.31 -1.57 1.65
C LEU A 240 17.26 -1.55 0.46
N TRP A 241 18.29 -0.69 0.49
CA TRP A 241 19.28 -0.61 -0.58
C TRP A 241 20.02 -1.94 -0.75
N ASN A 242 20.43 -2.56 0.35
CA ASN A 242 21.05 -3.88 0.33
C ASN A 242 20.10 -4.94 -0.24
N TYR A 243 18.85 -4.97 0.21
CA TYR A 243 17.83 -5.89 -0.31
C TYR A 243 17.61 -5.71 -1.82
N PHE A 244 17.53 -4.48 -2.31
CA PHE A 244 17.38 -4.22 -3.75
C PHE A 244 18.63 -4.62 -4.55
N ASN A 245 19.82 -4.45 -3.96
CA ASN A 245 21.08 -4.84 -4.57
C ASN A 245 21.28 -6.37 -4.63
N GLU A 246 20.76 -7.12 -3.64
CA GLU A 246 20.72 -8.60 -3.68
C GLU A 246 20.03 -9.14 -4.93
N TRP A 247 19.02 -8.40 -5.42
CA TRP A 247 18.28 -8.70 -6.65
C TRP A 247 18.79 -7.97 -7.89
N GLN A 248 19.92 -7.25 -7.80
CA GLN A 248 20.56 -6.53 -8.91
C GLN A 248 19.62 -5.55 -9.63
N LEU A 249 18.85 -4.76 -8.87
CA LEU A 249 17.82 -3.85 -9.43
C LEU A 249 18.33 -2.47 -9.87
N PHE A 250 19.59 -2.15 -9.59
CA PHE A 250 20.24 -0.86 -9.88
C PHE A 250 21.05 -0.84 -11.17
#